data_AF-A0A6A7SIA3-F1
#
_entry.id   AF-A0A6A7SIA3-F1
#
_cell.length_a   1.000
_cell.length_b   1.000
_cell.length_c   1.000
_cell.angle_alpha   90.00
_cell.angle_beta   90.00
_cell.angle_gamma   90.00
#
_symmetry.space_group_name_H-M   'P 1'
#
loop_
_entity.id
_entity.type
_entity.pdbx_description
1 polymer ?
#
loop_
_entity_poly.entity_id
_entity_poly.type
_entity_poly.pdbx_seq_one_letter_code
_entity_poly.pdbx_strand_id
1 'polypeptide(L)'
;MRGLTPRAYAALNDYDWPGNVRELENMIERGVILADPDGGIDVQHLFAGGEQLTTTAFDLDPGGSLVPSHDPERADVTGREQHLADELIERLPSFERLERLMIERALERTGGNVSAAARLLGLRRGQVEYRLKKGEAPGGGRA
;
A
#
# COMPACT_ATOMS: atom_id res chain seq x y z
N MET A 1 -31.85 -23.91 7.01
CA MET A 1 -30.56 -23.38 6.54
C MET A 1 -30.07 -24.07 5.27
N ARG A 2 -29.89 -23.32 4.18
CA ARG A 2 -29.43 -23.83 2.86
C ARG A 2 -27.91 -23.70 2.63
N GLY A 3 -27.13 -23.42 3.68
CA GLY A 3 -25.68 -23.21 3.57
C GLY A 3 -25.32 -21.82 3.04
N LEU A 4 -24.10 -21.68 2.51
CA LEU A 4 -23.58 -20.45 1.91
C LEU A 4 -24.08 -20.29 0.46
N THR A 5 -24.42 -19.06 0.07
CA THR A 5 -24.64 -18.76 -1.35
C THR A 5 -23.33 -18.88 -2.13
N PRO A 6 -23.36 -19.14 -3.45
CA PRO A 6 -22.14 -19.13 -4.27
C PRO A 6 -21.37 -17.81 -4.20
N ARG A 7 -22.09 -16.69 -4.04
CA ARG A 7 -21.50 -15.35 -3.90
C ARG A 7 -20.82 -15.18 -2.54
N ALA A 8 -21.44 -15.65 -1.47
CA ALA A 8 -20.81 -15.69 -0.14
C ALA A 8 -19.56 -16.57 -0.12
N TYR A 9 -19.61 -17.72 -0.79
CA TYR A 9 -18.46 -18.61 -0.89
C TYR A 9 -17.28 -17.95 -1.64
N ALA A 10 -17.56 -17.30 -2.78
CA ALA A 10 -16.54 -16.55 -3.52
C ALA A 10 -15.96 -15.41 -2.67
N ALA A 11 -16.80 -14.65 -1.97
CA ALA A 11 -16.37 -13.55 -1.11
C ALA A 11 -15.48 -14.02 0.07
N LEU A 12 -15.73 -15.20 0.63
CA LEU A 12 -14.87 -15.79 1.67
C LEU A 12 -13.49 -16.20 1.14
N ASN A 13 -13.40 -16.63 -0.13
CA ASN A 13 -12.13 -16.97 -0.77
C ASN A 13 -11.29 -15.73 -1.12
N ASP A 14 -11.95 -14.62 -1.48
CA ASP A 14 -11.30 -13.38 -1.90
C ASP A 14 -10.98 -12.43 -0.74
N TYR A 15 -11.31 -12.80 0.51
CA TYR A 15 -11.03 -11.99 1.69
C TYR A 15 -9.65 -12.30 2.28
N ASP A 16 -8.90 -11.27 2.68
CA ASP A 16 -7.47 -11.38 3.05
C ASP A 16 -7.20 -11.94 4.47
N TRP A 17 -8.25 -12.22 5.25
CA TRP A 17 -8.20 -12.84 6.59
C TRP A 17 -7.10 -12.27 7.55
N PRO A 18 -7.14 -10.98 7.89
CA PRO A 18 -6.11 -10.34 8.73
C PRO A 18 -5.99 -10.95 10.15
N GLY A 19 -7.04 -11.60 10.64
CA GLY A 19 -7.17 -12.22 11.97
C GLY A 19 -7.15 -13.76 11.98
N ASN A 20 -6.81 -14.42 10.88
CA ASN A 20 -6.77 -15.89 10.73
C ASN A 20 -8.13 -16.59 11.01
N VAL A 21 -8.11 -17.89 11.35
CA VAL A 21 -9.29 -18.76 11.53
C VAL A 21 -10.29 -18.23 12.57
N ARG A 22 -9.85 -17.46 13.57
CA ARG A 22 -10.75 -16.86 14.57
C ARG A 22 -11.68 -15.80 13.95
N GLU A 23 -11.20 -15.08 12.95
CA GLU A 23 -12.02 -14.10 12.23
C GLU A 23 -13.04 -14.79 11.33
N LEU A 24 -12.66 -15.90 10.69
CA LEU A 24 -13.60 -16.76 9.95
C LEU A 24 -14.70 -17.31 10.86
N GLU A 25 -14.34 -17.80 12.04
CA GLU A 25 -15.29 -18.30 13.04
C GLU A 25 -16.29 -17.21 13.44
N ASN A 26 -15.81 -16.03 13.84
CA ASN A 26 -16.65 -14.89 14.22
C ASN A 26 -17.55 -14.40 13.06
N MET A 27 -17.07 -14.48 11.82
CA MET A 27 -17.82 -14.07 10.63
C MET A 27 -18.93 -15.07 10.30
N ILE A 28 -18.63 -16.36 10.33
CA ILE A 28 -19.62 -17.42 10.11
C ILE A 28 -20.67 -17.42 11.23
N GLU A 29 -20.25 -17.25 12.49
CA GLU A 29 -21.18 -17.17 13.63
C GLU A 29 -22.19 -16.02 13.46
N ARG A 30 -21.72 -14.83 13.12
CA ARG A 30 -22.60 -13.68 12.83
C ARG A 30 -23.47 -13.91 11.60
N GLY A 31 -22.92 -14.48 10.54
CA GLY A 31 -23.68 -14.83 9.33
C GLY A 31 -24.82 -15.81 9.62
N VAL A 32 -24.60 -16.75 10.55
CA VAL A 32 -25.64 -17.68 11.01
C VAL A 32 -26.71 -16.99 11.83
N ILE A 33 -26.34 -16.02 12.67
CA ILE A 33 -27.28 -15.24 13.50
C ILE A 33 -28.17 -14.33 12.64
N LEU A 34 -27.61 -13.74 11.58
CA LEU A 34 -28.27 -12.75 10.74
C LEU A 34 -29.07 -13.34 9.57
N ALA A 35 -28.79 -14.58 9.17
CA ALA A 35 -29.50 -15.23 8.08
C ALA A 35 -30.89 -15.71 8.50
N ASP A 36 -31.84 -15.64 7.57
CA ASP A 36 -33.18 -16.18 7.79
C ASP A 36 -33.13 -17.71 8.06
N PRO A 37 -34.00 -18.24 8.95
CA PRO A 37 -33.99 -19.66 9.34
C PRO A 37 -34.05 -20.65 8.15
N ASP A 38 -34.78 -20.26 7.10
CA ASP A 38 -34.98 -21.04 5.88
C ASP A 38 -34.14 -20.56 4.69
N GLY A 39 -33.35 -19.49 4.89
CA GLY A 39 -32.49 -18.85 3.90
C GLY A 39 -31.08 -19.43 3.79
N GLY A 40 -30.31 -18.87 2.86
CA GLY A 40 -28.86 -19.07 2.75
C GLY A 40 -28.10 -17.90 3.35
N ILE A 41 -26.87 -18.15 3.81
CA ILE A 41 -25.95 -17.10 4.25
C ILE A 41 -25.38 -16.44 3.00
N ASP A 42 -25.69 -15.16 2.80
CA ASP A 42 -25.24 -14.36 1.67
C ASP A 42 -24.21 -13.33 2.12
N VAL A 43 -23.56 -12.64 1.18
CA VAL A 43 -22.46 -11.69 1.45
C VAL A 43 -22.85 -10.64 2.51
N GLN A 44 -24.08 -10.12 2.43
CA GLN A 44 -24.58 -9.13 3.40
C GLN A 44 -24.71 -9.65 4.84
N HIS A 45 -24.83 -10.97 5.04
CA HIS A 45 -24.91 -11.57 6.38
C HIS A 45 -23.52 -11.79 6.99
N LEU A 46 -22.50 -12.06 6.14
CA LEU A 46 -21.12 -12.26 6.58
C LEU A 46 -20.41 -10.93 6.88
N PHE A 47 -20.57 -9.95 5.99
CA PHE A 47 -19.84 -8.67 6.04
C PHE A 47 -20.68 -7.53 6.66
N ALA A 48 -21.56 -7.87 7.61
CA ALA A 48 -22.48 -6.93 8.25
C ALA A 48 -21.81 -6.02 9.32
N GLY A 49 -20.59 -6.34 9.74
CA GLY A 49 -19.85 -5.66 10.81
C GLY A 49 -18.95 -4.51 10.33
N GLY A 50 -19.05 -4.12 9.06
CA GLY A 50 -18.19 -3.09 8.46
C GLY A 50 -16.90 -3.64 7.85
N GLU A 51 -16.81 -4.95 7.67
CA GLU A 51 -15.73 -5.60 6.94
C GLU A 51 -15.73 -5.13 5.48
N GLN A 52 -14.58 -4.67 5.00
CA GLN A 52 -14.42 -4.20 3.63
C GLN A 52 -14.14 -5.41 2.73
N LEU A 53 -15.04 -5.70 1.81
CA LEU A 53 -14.77 -6.66 0.74
C LEU A 53 -13.66 -6.09 -0.14
N THR A 54 -12.53 -6.79 -0.22
CA THR A 54 -11.49 -6.56 -1.24
C THR A 54 -12.07 -6.96 -2.59
N THR A 55 -13.00 -6.17 -3.14
CA THR A 55 -13.35 -6.29 -4.55
C THR A 55 -12.11 -5.89 -5.33
N THR A 56 -11.50 -6.86 -6.00
CA THR A 56 -10.49 -6.62 -7.03
C THR A 56 -11.14 -5.73 -8.09
N ALA A 57 -10.92 -4.42 -7.98
CA ALA A 57 -11.23 -3.50 -9.06
C ALA A 57 -10.21 -3.75 -10.18
N PHE A 58 -10.63 -3.54 -11.43
CA PHE A 58 -9.75 -3.63 -12.59
C PHE A 58 -9.74 -2.30 -13.33
N ASP A 59 -8.55 -1.80 -13.64
CA ASP A 59 -8.32 -0.63 -14.46
C ASP A 59 -8.02 -1.07 -15.90
N LEU A 60 -8.08 -0.12 -16.83
CA LEU A 60 -7.69 -0.35 -18.22
C LEU A 60 -6.35 0.32 -18.46
N ASP A 61 -5.37 -0.46 -18.92
CA ASP A 61 -4.13 0.12 -19.43
C ASP A 61 -4.37 0.86 -20.76
N PRO A 62 -3.45 1.73 -21.21
CA PRO A 62 -3.56 2.39 -22.51
C PRO A 62 -3.64 1.44 -23.72
N GLY A 63 -3.33 0.15 -23.54
CA GLY A 63 -3.45 -0.92 -24.52
C GLY A 63 -4.81 -1.63 -24.51
N GLY A 64 -5.73 -1.24 -23.62
CA GLY A 64 -7.05 -1.84 -23.48
C GLY A 64 -7.06 -3.19 -22.73
N SER A 65 -5.99 -3.52 -22.03
CA SER A 65 -5.91 -4.72 -21.19
C SER A 65 -6.45 -4.42 -19.80
N LEU A 66 -7.19 -5.38 -19.24
CA LEU A 66 -7.64 -5.32 -17.85
C LEU A 66 -6.44 -5.57 -16.94
N VAL A 67 -6.05 -4.56 -16.18
CA VAL A 67 -5.03 -4.65 -15.14
C VAL A 67 -5.70 -4.56 -13.77
N PRO A 68 -5.24 -5.26 -12.74
CA PRO A 68 -5.76 -5.06 -11.39
C PRO A 68 -5.67 -3.58 -11.02
N SER A 69 -6.79 -2.96 -10.63
CA SER A 69 -6.80 -1.59 -10.11
C SER A 69 -6.05 -1.60 -8.79
N HIS A 70 -4.86 -0.99 -8.79
CA HIS A 70 -4.22 -0.59 -7.56
C HIS A 70 -4.89 0.69 -7.08
N ASP A 71 -6.09 0.59 -6.51
CA ASP A 71 -6.78 1.73 -5.90
C ASP A 71 -5.91 2.21 -4.71
N PRO A 72 -5.16 3.33 -4.85
CA PRO A 72 -4.14 3.69 -3.89
C PRO A 72 -4.76 4.11 -2.56
N GLU A 73 -6.06 4.41 -2.51
CA GLU A 73 -6.79 4.69 -1.26
C GLU A 73 -7.10 3.43 -0.44
N ARG A 74 -7.13 2.24 -1.06
CA ARG A 74 -7.53 0.97 -0.43
C ARG A 74 -6.39 0.00 -0.14
N ALA A 75 -5.19 0.26 -0.66
CA ALA A 75 -4.01 -0.52 -0.30
C ALA A 75 -3.69 -0.35 1.20
N ASP A 76 -3.38 -1.45 1.87
CA ASP A 76 -2.71 -1.40 3.16
C ASP A 76 -1.42 -0.54 3.06
N VAL A 77 -0.89 -0.09 4.20
CA VAL A 77 0.31 0.78 4.21
C VAL A 77 1.43 0.15 3.36
N THR A 78 1.58 -1.18 3.42
CA THR A 78 2.56 -1.95 2.66
C THR A 78 2.37 -1.85 1.14
N GLY A 79 1.14 -2.04 0.63
CA GLY A 79 0.83 -2.00 -0.79
C GLY A 79 0.98 -0.60 -1.39
N ARG A 80 0.65 0.45 -0.62
CA ARG A 80 0.89 1.83 -1.05
C ARG A 80 2.38 2.15 -1.14
N GLU A 81 3.18 1.68 -0.19
CA GLU A 81 4.63 1.83 -0.21
C GLU A 81 5.27 1.08 -1.38
N GLN A 82 4.81 -0.13 -1.69
CA GLN A 82 5.27 -0.93 -2.83
C GLN A 82 4.97 -0.25 -4.16
N HIS A 83 3.72 0.18 -4.38
CA HIS A 83 3.35 0.87 -5.61
C HIS A 83 4.14 2.17 -5.80
N LEU A 84 4.35 2.93 -4.73
CA LEU A 84 5.20 4.13 -4.78
C LEU A 84 6.65 3.76 -5.13
N ALA A 85 7.19 2.68 -4.59
CA ALA A 85 8.53 2.21 -4.92
C ALA A 85 8.65 1.84 -6.40
N ASP A 86 7.68 1.10 -6.94
CA ASP A 86 7.63 0.72 -8.35
C ASP A 86 7.58 1.96 -9.26
N GLU A 87 6.69 2.91 -8.95
CA GLU A 87 6.60 4.18 -9.69
C GLU A 87 7.92 4.96 -9.66
N LEU A 88 8.60 5.00 -8.51
CA LEU A 88 9.89 5.67 -8.37
C LEU A 88 11.00 4.96 -9.16
N ILE A 89 11.00 3.63 -9.21
CA ILE A 89 11.96 2.82 -9.98
C ILE A 89 11.80 3.10 -11.48
N GLU A 90 10.57 3.20 -11.97
CA GLU A 90 10.30 3.48 -13.39
C GLU A 90 10.63 4.92 -13.79
N ARG A 91 10.32 5.89 -12.91
CA ARG A 91 10.42 7.32 -13.25
C ARG A 91 11.78 7.93 -12.96
N LEU A 92 12.57 7.37 -12.03
CA LEU A 92 13.86 7.95 -11.64
C LEU A 92 15.03 7.13 -12.20
N PRO A 93 16.04 7.82 -12.76
CA PRO A 93 17.17 7.12 -13.38
C PRO A 93 18.11 6.45 -12.38
N SER A 94 18.12 6.88 -11.12
CA SER A 94 18.93 6.26 -10.06
C SER A 94 18.44 6.61 -8.65
N PHE A 95 18.66 5.68 -7.71
CA PHE A 95 18.40 5.91 -6.30
C PHE A 95 19.27 7.04 -5.72
N GLU A 96 20.52 7.20 -6.17
CA GLU A 96 21.37 8.32 -5.75
C GLU A 96 20.76 9.69 -6.10
N ARG A 97 20.05 9.80 -7.24
CA ARG A 97 19.33 11.03 -7.60
C ARG A 97 18.15 11.29 -6.68
N LEU A 98 17.37 10.26 -6.36
CA LEU A 98 16.25 10.35 -5.40
C LEU A 98 16.76 10.81 -4.03
N GLU A 99 17.80 10.16 -3.52
CA GLU A 99 18.39 10.48 -2.22
C GLU A 99 18.86 11.94 -2.16
N ARG A 100 19.54 12.42 -3.21
CA ARG A 100 19.94 13.83 -3.32
C ARG A 100 18.74 14.77 -3.33
N LEU A 101 17.71 14.47 -4.12
CA LEU A 101 16.50 15.27 -4.20
C LEU A 101 15.81 15.38 -2.82
N MET A 102 15.73 14.28 -2.08
CA MET A 102 15.13 14.25 -0.74
C MET A 102 15.91 15.13 0.24
N ILE A 103 17.25 15.08 0.20
CA ILE A 103 18.11 15.95 1.02
C ILE A 103 17.93 17.42 0.66
N GLU A 104 17.95 17.76 -0.63
CA GLU A 104 17.74 19.13 -1.14
C GLU A 104 16.39 19.69 -0.65
N ARG A 105 15.29 18.94 -0.86
CA ARG A 105 13.95 19.34 -0.43
C ARG A 105 13.82 19.46 1.09
N ALA A 106 14.47 18.60 1.85
CA ALA A 106 14.48 18.68 3.31
C ALA A 106 15.21 19.94 3.79
N LEU A 107 16.34 20.30 3.19
CA LEU A 107 17.08 21.53 3.51
C LEU A 107 16.28 22.78 3.14
N GLU A 108 15.63 22.81 1.99
CA GLU A 108 14.74 23.91 1.60
C GLU A 108 13.63 24.14 2.64
N ARG A 109 12.97 23.05 3.07
CA ARG A 109 11.90 23.10 4.07
C ARG A 109 12.38 23.53 5.46
N THR A 110 13.65 23.33 5.79
CA THR A 110 14.22 23.72 7.09
C THR A 110 15.08 24.97 7.04
N GLY A 111 15.09 25.71 5.92
CA GLY A 111 15.89 26.93 5.75
C GLY A 111 17.40 26.69 5.82
N GLY A 112 17.87 25.53 5.33
CA GLY A 112 19.28 25.14 5.34
C GLY A 112 19.75 24.50 6.65
N ASN A 113 18.86 24.24 7.62
CA ASN A 113 19.23 23.59 8.86
C ASN A 113 19.43 22.08 8.65
N VAL A 114 20.70 21.68 8.53
CA VAL A 114 21.13 20.28 8.30
C VAL A 114 20.65 19.33 9.39
N SER A 115 20.71 19.74 10.66
CA SER A 115 20.25 18.90 11.78
C SER A 115 18.74 18.68 11.75
N ALA A 116 17.97 19.72 11.37
CA ALA A 116 16.53 19.60 11.23
C ALA A 116 16.12 18.78 10.00
N ALA A 117 16.82 18.95 8.87
CA ALA A 117 16.62 18.16 7.66
C ALA A 117 16.92 16.67 7.90
N ALA A 118 18.01 16.35 8.61
CA ALA A 118 18.35 14.99 8.97
C ALA A 118 17.25 14.32 9.82
N ARG A 119 16.71 15.03 10.83
CA ARG A 119 15.58 14.53 11.63
C ARG A 119 14.34 14.28 10.79
N LEU A 120 14.01 15.16 9.84
CA LEU A 120 12.86 15.01 8.94
C LEU A 120 12.98 13.73 8.10
N LEU A 121 14.19 13.40 7.66
CA LEU A 121 14.46 12.21 6.85
C LEU A 121 14.73 10.94 7.68
N GLY A 122 14.69 11.00 9.02
CA GLY A 122 15.04 9.86 9.88
C GLY A 122 16.52 9.46 9.83
N LEU A 123 17.41 10.36 9.42
CA LEU A 123 18.84 10.11 9.25
C LEU A 123 19.67 10.80 10.35
N ARG A 124 20.90 10.32 10.54
CA ARG A 124 21.90 11.02 11.38
C ARG A 124 22.47 12.21 10.60
N ARG A 125 22.78 13.31 11.29
CA ARG A 125 23.37 14.53 10.69
C ARG A 125 24.59 14.22 9.79
N GLY A 126 25.54 13.42 10.27
CA GLY A 126 26.73 13.08 9.49
C GLY A 126 26.45 12.31 8.20
N GLN A 127 25.34 11.55 8.13
CA GLN A 127 24.92 10.86 6.90
C GLN A 127 24.44 11.82 5.83
N VAL A 128 23.81 12.94 6.22
CA VAL A 128 23.39 14.01 5.31
C VAL A 128 24.60 14.81 4.83
N GLU A 129 25.51 15.19 5.75
CA GLU A 129 26.73 15.94 5.43
C GLU A 129 27.66 15.17 4.47
N TYR A 130 27.84 13.86 4.69
CA TYR A 130 28.63 13.02 3.79
C TYR A 130 28.05 12.99 2.37
N ARG A 131 26.72 12.91 2.24
CA ARG A 131 26.03 12.85 0.94
C ARG A 131 26.02 14.17 0.20
N LEU A 132 25.90 15.30 0.90
CA LEU A 132 26.08 16.64 0.32
C LEU A 132 27.48 16.80 -0.26
N LYS A 133 28.51 16.46 0.53
CA LYS A 133 29.91 16.57 0.11
C LYS A 133 30.25 15.63 -1.05
N LYS A 134 29.66 14.42 -1.09
CA LYS A 134 29.78 13.48 -2.22
C LYS A 134 29.12 14.04 -3.50
N GLY A 135 28.03 14.79 -3.37
CA GLY A 135 27.33 15.43 -4.49
C GLY A 135 28.00 16.70 -5.02
N GLU A 136 28.77 17.41 -4.20
CA GLU A 136 29.52 18.62 -4.58
C GLU A 136 30.87 18.35 -5.24
N ALA A 137 31.36 17.11 -5.24
CA ALA A 137 32.57 16.78 -5.98
C ALA A 137 32.31 16.94 -7.50
N PRO A 138 33.01 17.84 -8.20
CA PRO A 138 32.79 18.07 -9.62
C PRO A 138 33.12 16.78 -10.38
N GLY A 139 32.34 16.50 -11.43
CA GLY A 139 32.52 15.34 -12.32
C GLY A 139 33.99 15.14 -12.68
N GLY A 140 34.62 14.15 -12.04
CA GLY A 140 35.96 13.70 -12.31
C GLY A 140 35.94 12.57 -13.33
N GLY A 141 36.00 12.96 -14.61
CA GLY A 141 36.71 12.26 -15.67
C GLY A 141 36.23 10.86 -16.09
N ARG A 142 35.69 10.79 -17.31
CA ARG A 142 36.19 9.86 -18.32
C ARG A 142 36.23 10.56 -19.68
N ALA A 143 37.46 10.82 -20.14
CA ALA A 143 37.81 10.95 -21.54
C ALA A 143 37.81 9.56 -22.19
#